data_AF-A0A4R8MQU7-F1
#
_entry.id   AF-A0A4R8MQU7-F1
#
_cell.length_a   1.000
_cell.length_b   1.000
_cell.length_c   1.000
_cell.angle_alpha   90.00
_cell.angle_beta   90.00
_cell.angle_gamma   90.00
#
_symmetry.space_group_name_H-M   'P 1'
#
loop_
_entity.id
_entity.type
_entity.pdbx_description
1 polymer ?
#
loop_
_entity_poly.entity_id
_entity_poly.type
_entity_poly.pdbx_seq_one_letter_code
_entity_poly.pdbx_strand_id
1 'polypeptide(L)'
;MASPKAVTLEYKQDLGLHSNIDDINHPIVENAPFHFKFFQITDEVENTLFQVLDRFLLQLDLIIVRDSVLAAMKETVTNAIKANAKRVFFKNRASNIEDQNEYEAGIAEFKKTYLENREIIEDSLQRNNFGVFVSFIHNKSLMRIRIMNNVQLTPAESARIKERIDKAKTYNDLADAFVDMSNEQEGAGLGLIMTLMMLRNDGLGDSAFKFESSENKTVFMIDIPSKVSKENQQLEKIDNIVSQIDNLPTFPKAIKDIQEAIDKPNSSIGTIAEMIKKDIALSANILKLSNSAAFRRGGRVESLDRAIQLIGLKELQTLLYSLGTKQMLEDKFPAFTAIWEKSNESAFYCKAIGQKMGMNKADLSNLIAASLLHDIGEILLLSFDKQHMSKIKTYSNSREIASTISMEESAIGITHSKLGAMVGEKWNFPILYTKAMEFHHRPLLADDVYADIVFPIYLSDMMISINAKEAKSSEIPAEILKLCKFQSKSEFDSFRTKIREQFLSY
;
A
#
# COMPACT_ATOMS: atom_id res chain seq x y z
N MET A 1 -32.59 25.40 -17.20
CA MET A 1 -31.73 24.28 -17.61
C MET A 1 -30.66 24.84 -18.52
N ALA A 2 -29.42 24.97 -18.06
CA ALA A 2 -28.31 25.38 -18.92
C ALA A 2 -27.91 24.18 -19.79
N SER A 3 -27.81 24.37 -21.11
CA SER A 3 -27.21 23.38 -22.01
C SER A 3 -25.79 23.05 -21.51
N PRO A 4 -25.39 21.77 -21.40
CA PRO A 4 -24.03 21.43 -21.02
C PRO A 4 -23.09 22.06 -22.07
N LYS A 5 -22.22 22.98 -21.64
CA LYS A 5 -21.13 23.48 -22.48
C LYS A 5 -20.38 22.27 -23.01
N ALA A 6 -20.13 22.22 -24.33
CA ALA A 6 -19.29 21.18 -24.91
C ALA A 6 -17.95 21.20 -24.17
N VAL A 7 -17.60 20.09 -23.52
CA VAL A 7 -16.32 19.95 -22.84
C VAL A 7 -15.27 19.77 -23.93
N THR A 8 -14.50 20.82 -24.20
CA THR A 8 -13.33 20.73 -25.08
C THR A 8 -12.21 20.06 -24.30
N LEU A 9 -11.77 18.89 -24.77
CA LEU A 9 -10.62 18.18 -24.20
C LEU A 9 -9.43 18.36 -25.13
N GLU A 10 -8.28 18.74 -24.57
CA GLU A 10 -7.01 18.79 -25.28
C GLU A 10 -6.23 17.50 -25.06
N TYR A 11 -5.56 17.02 -26.10
CA TYR A 11 -4.67 15.87 -25.98
C TYR A 11 -3.31 16.32 -25.43
N LYS A 12 -2.94 15.80 -24.25
CA LYS A 12 -1.62 16.00 -23.65
C LYS A 12 -0.76 14.78 -23.99
N GLN A 13 0.04 14.91 -25.05
CA GLN A 13 0.79 13.79 -25.65
C GLN A 13 1.79 13.16 -24.69
N ASP A 14 2.35 13.95 -23.78
CA ASP A 14 3.30 13.56 -22.72
C ASP A 14 2.67 12.70 -21.60
N LEU A 15 1.35 12.68 -21.51
CA LEU A 15 0.60 11.94 -20.49
C LEU A 15 -0.29 10.83 -21.08
N GLY A 16 -0.38 10.75 -22.41
CA GLY A 16 -1.28 9.83 -23.12
C GLY A 16 -2.77 10.04 -22.82
N LEU A 17 -3.18 11.24 -22.39
CA LEU A 17 -4.54 11.51 -21.92
C LEU A 17 -5.15 12.77 -22.55
N HIS A 18 -6.47 12.80 -22.61
CA HIS A 18 -7.22 13.99 -22.99
C HIS A 18 -7.80 14.64 -21.73
N SER A 19 -7.56 15.93 -21.54
CA SER A 19 -8.04 16.65 -20.35
C SER A 19 -8.48 18.07 -20.68
N ASN A 20 -9.28 18.66 -19.79
CA ASN A 20 -9.56 20.10 -19.77
C ASN A 20 -8.60 20.89 -18.88
N ILE A 21 -7.45 20.30 -18.50
CA ILE A 21 -6.47 20.88 -17.56
C ILE A 21 -5.29 21.52 -18.29
N ASP A 22 -5.05 22.79 -17.96
CA ASP A 22 -3.74 23.45 -18.10
C ASP A 22 -3.06 23.67 -16.73
N ASP A 23 -3.82 23.78 -15.64
CA ASP A 23 -3.36 23.83 -14.24
C ASP A 23 -4.33 23.03 -13.33
N ILE A 24 -3.80 22.13 -12.51
CA ILE A 24 -4.58 21.28 -11.59
C ILE A 24 -5.14 22.09 -10.41
N ASN A 25 -4.46 23.16 -9.98
CA ASN A 25 -4.87 23.94 -8.81
C ASN A 25 -6.06 24.85 -9.10
N HIS A 26 -6.11 25.41 -10.31
CA HIS A 26 -7.11 26.40 -10.68
C HIS A 26 -8.56 25.90 -10.53
N PRO A 27 -8.96 24.72 -11.06
CA PRO A 27 -10.37 24.31 -10.98
C PRO A 27 -10.76 23.74 -9.61
N ILE A 28 -9.80 23.37 -8.76
CA ILE A 28 -9.98 23.05 -7.33
C ILE A 28 -10.30 24.31 -6.52
N VAL A 29 -9.63 25.43 -6.82
CA VAL A 29 -9.92 26.74 -6.22
C VAL A 29 -11.25 27.31 -6.72
N GLU A 30 -11.56 27.12 -8.01
CA GLU A 30 -12.76 27.65 -8.64
C GLU A 30 -14.01 26.75 -8.52
N ASN A 31 -13.89 25.58 -7.88
CA ASN A 31 -15.00 24.63 -7.71
C ASN A 31 -15.61 24.19 -9.06
N ALA A 32 -14.74 23.96 -10.06
CA ALA A 32 -15.12 23.58 -11.41
C ALA A 32 -14.90 22.07 -11.64
N PRO A 33 -15.77 21.41 -12.43
CA PRO A 33 -15.64 19.98 -12.70
C PRO A 33 -14.41 19.68 -13.58
N PHE A 34 -13.72 18.59 -13.25
CA PHE A 34 -12.58 18.09 -14.01
C PHE A 34 -12.98 16.89 -14.86
N HIS A 35 -12.40 16.78 -16.05
CA HIS A 35 -12.70 15.70 -16.97
C HIS A 35 -11.42 15.13 -17.60
N PHE A 36 -11.29 13.81 -17.55
CA PHE A 36 -10.26 13.03 -18.23
C PHE A 36 -10.93 12.10 -19.24
N LYS A 37 -10.28 11.89 -20.39
CA LYS A 37 -10.60 10.81 -21.32
C LYS A 37 -9.32 10.08 -21.71
N PHE A 38 -9.35 8.76 -21.59
CA PHE A 38 -8.25 7.89 -21.98
C PHE A 38 -8.80 6.55 -22.48
N PHE A 39 -7.98 5.81 -23.23
CA PHE A 39 -8.34 4.50 -23.80
C PHE A 39 -7.81 3.35 -22.95
N GLN A 40 -6.78 3.62 -22.14
CA GLN A 40 -6.13 2.67 -21.26
C GLN A 40 -5.58 3.41 -20.03
N ILE A 41 -5.39 2.67 -18.94
CA ILE A 41 -4.68 3.13 -17.75
C ILE A 41 -3.16 2.92 -17.93
N THR A 42 -2.47 3.96 -18.39
CA THR A 42 -1.00 4.04 -18.36
C THR A 42 -0.54 4.50 -16.97
N ASP A 43 0.74 4.32 -16.65
CA ASP A 43 1.31 4.79 -15.39
C ASP A 43 1.17 6.33 -15.24
N GLU A 44 1.17 7.09 -16.35
CA GLU A 44 0.96 8.55 -16.37
C GLU A 44 -0.50 8.93 -16.09
N VAL A 45 -1.45 8.28 -16.76
CA VAL A 45 -2.88 8.44 -16.51
C VAL A 45 -3.21 8.11 -15.05
N GLU A 46 -2.69 6.98 -14.57
CA GLU A 46 -2.89 6.50 -13.21
C GLU A 46 -2.38 7.51 -12.17
N ASN A 47 -1.13 7.95 -12.32
CA ASN A 47 -0.53 8.95 -11.42
C ASN A 47 -1.30 10.29 -11.45
N THR A 48 -1.76 10.72 -12.62
CA THR A 48 -2.56 11.95 -12.76
C THR A 48 -3.88 11.85 -12.01
N LEU A 49 -4.60 10.74 -12.16
CA LEU A 49 -5.86 10.51 -11.44
C LEU A 49 -5.65 10.50 -9.92
N PHE A 50 -4.53 9.94 -9.43
CA PHE A 50 -4.25 9.91 -8.00
C PHE A 50 -3.95 11.28 -7.46
N GLN A 51 -3.11 12.06 -8.14
CA GLN A 51 -2.78 13.42 -7.71
C GLN A 51 -4.03 14.30 -7.63
N VAL A 52 -4.95 14.15 -8.59
CA VAL A 52 -6.21 14.89 -8.60
C VAL A 52 -7.10 14.46 -7.43
N LEU A 53 -7.26 13.14 -7.23
CA LEU A 53 -8.00 12.61 -6.09
C LEU A 53 -7.44 13.12 -4.76
N ASP A 54 -6.13 13.00 -4.56
CA ASP A 54 -5.44 13.40 -3.34
C ASP A 54 -5.64 14.88 -3.03
N ARG A 55 -5.51 15.75 -4.04
CA ARG A 55 -5.73 17.19 -3.85
C ARG A 55 -7.16 17.50 -3.47
N PHE A 56 -8.15 16.87 -4.11
CA PHE A 56 -9.55 17.06 -3.76
C PHE A 56 -9.84 16.61 -2.31
N LEU A 57 -9.37 15.43 -1.95
CA LEU A 57 -9.60 14.90 -0.60
C LEU A 57 -8.88 15.73 0.47
N LEU A 58 -7.65 16.18 0.22
CA LEU A 58 -6.93 17.08 1.12
C LEU A 58 -7.67 18.42 1.29
N GLN A 59 -8.12 19.04 0.20
CA GLN A 59 -8.83 20.32 0.25
C GLN A 59 -10.15 20.20 1.02
N LEU A 60 -10.84 19.07 0.89
CA LEU A 60 -12.13 18.82 1.55
C LEU A 60 -11.99 18.26 2.97
N ASP A 61 -10.76 18.05 3.47
CA ASP A 61 -10.48 17.39 4.75
C ASP A 61 -11.07 15.96 4.84
N LEU A 62 -11.03 15.25 3.71
CA LEU A 62 -11.55 13.90 3.50
C LEU A 62 -10.45 12.89 3.18
N ILE A 63 -9.19 13.21 3.50
CA ILE A 63 -8.04 12.33 3.20
C ILE A 63 -8.15 10.96 3.88
N ILE A 64 -8.97 10.84 4.92
CA ILE A 64 -9.21 9.59 5.64
C ILE A 64 -9.86 8.49 4.77
N VAL A 65 -10.67 8.87 3.77
CA VAL A 65 -11.32 7.89 2.86
C VAL A 65 -10.54 7.63 1.58
N ARG A 66 -9.33 8.18 1.49
CA ARG A 66 -8.51 8.17 0.28
C ARG A 66 -8.36 6.78 -0.30
N ASP A 67 -7.98 5.82 0.53
CA ASP A 67 -7.58 4.52 0.01
C ASP A 67 -8.78 3.67 -0.45
N SER A 68 -9.95 3.75 0.22
CA SER A 68 -11.17 3.08 -0.25
C SER A 68 -11.71 3.71 -1.53
N VAL A 69 -11.71 5.04 -1.61
CA VAL A 69 -12.12 5.78 -2.81
C VAL A 69 -11.18 5.51 -3.98
N LEU A 70 -9.87 5.46 -3.72
CA LEU A 70 -8.85 5.15 -4.71
C LEU A 70 -9.01 3.72 -5.24
N ALA A 71 -9.19 2.74 -4.35
CA ALA A 71 -9.47 1.35 -4.72
C ALA A 71 -10.73 1.27 -5.60
N ALA A 72 -11.80 1.95 -5.19
CA ALA A 72 -13.04 2.00 -5.94
C ALA A 72 -12.89 2.59 -7.33
N MET A 73 -12.15 3.69 -7.43
CA MET A 73 -11.86 4.36 -8.70
C MET A 73 -11.04 3.44 -9.62
N LYS A 74 -9.96 2.83 -9.12
CA LYS A 74 -9.11 1.91 -9.89
C LYS A 74 -9.86 0.70 -10.43
N GLU A 75 -10.61 0.02 -9.56
CA GLU A 75 -11.39 -1.17 -9.92
C GLU A 75 -12.42 -0.81 -11.00
N THR A 76 -13.13 0.30 -10.81
CA THR A 76 -14.16 0.74 -11.74
C THR A 76 -13.58 1.19 -13.09
N VAL A 77 -12.47 1.92 -13.09
CA VAL A 77 -11.75 2.29 -14.33
C VAL A 77 -11.26 1.05 -15.07
N THR A 78 -10.65 0.11 -14.35
CA THR A 78 -10.15 -1.15 -14.94
C THR A 78 -11.28 -1.96 -15.55
N ASN A 79 -12.42 -2.07 -14.86
CA ASN A 79 -13.61 -2.75 -15.37
C ASN A 79 -14.24 -2.03 -16.57
N ALA A 80 -14.22 -0.70 -16.60
CA ALA A 80 -14.67 0.09 -17.76
C ALA A 80 -13.78 -0.17 -18.99
N ILE A 81 -12.46 -0.16 -18.84
CA ILE A 81 -11.52 -0.51 -19.93
C ILE A 81 -11.76 -1.94 -20.42
N LYS A 82 -11.87 -2.91 -19.49
CA LYS A 82 -12.16 -4.32 -19.81
C LYS A 82 -13.50 -4.43 -20.57
N ALA A 83 -14.53 -3.67 -20.19
CA ALA A 83 -15.80 -3.65 -20.90
C ALA A 83 -15.64 -3.16 -22.34
N ASN A 84 -14.91 -2.08 -22.60
CA ASN A 84 -14.63 -1.60 -23.96
C ASN A 84 -13.83 -2.60 -24.78
N ALA A 85 -12.80 -3.21 -24.18
CA ALA A 85 -11.97 -4.22 -24.81
C ALA A 85 -12.80 -5.41 -25.28
N LYS A 86 -13.79 -5.85 -24.49
CA LYS A 86 -14.77 -6.87 -24.93
C LYS A 86 -15.53 -6.43 -26.18
N ARG A 87 -16.02 -5.18 -26.23
CA ARG A 87 -16.80 -4.71 -27.41
C ARG A 87 -15.95 -4.75 -28.67
N VAL A 88 -14.71 -4.30 -28.58
CA VAL A 88 -13.74 -4.39 -29.68
C VAL A 88 -13.47 -5.85 -30.07
N PHE A 89 -13.25 -6.72 -29.10
CA PHE A 89 -12.96 -8.14 -29.34
C PHE A 89 -14.09 -8.86 -30.08
N PHE A 90 -15.33 -8.72 -29.59
CA PHE A 90 -16.51 -9.33 -30.22
C PHE A 90 -16.78 -8.72 -31.61
N LYS A 91 -16.61 -7.40 -31.75
CA LYS A 91 -16.71 -6.73 -33.06
C LYS A 91 -15.68 -7.27 -34.07
N ASN A 92 -14.44 -7.48 -33.65
CA ASN A 92 -13.38 -8.01 -34.53
C ASN A 92 -13.62 -9.46 -34.95
N ARG A 93 -14.34 -10.25 -34.14
CA ARG A 93 -14.76 -11.63 -34.47
C ARG A 93 -16.03 -11.72 -35.30
N ALA A 94 -16.75 -10.60 -35.49
CA ALA A 94 -18.10 -10.59 -36.00
C ALA A 94 -19.05 -11.49 -35.18
N SER A 95 -18.85 -11.58 -33.86
CA SER A 95 -19.73 -12.28 -32.92
C SER A 95 -20.63 -11.31 -32.15
N ASN A 96 -21.82 -11.78 -31.77
CA ASN A 96 -22.79 -10.99 -31.03
C ASN A 96 -22.55 -11.11 -29.52
N ILE A 97 -22.15 -10.00 -28.89
CA ILE A 97 -21.95 -9.92 -27.44
C ILE A 97 -23.25 -10.05 -26.64
N GLU A 98 -24.41 -9.86 -27.28
CA GLU A 98 -25.72 -10.01 -26.66
C GLU A 98 -26.26 -11.44 -26.70
N ASP A 99 -25.67 -12.31 -27.54
CA ASP A 99 -26.00 -13.73 -27.55
C ASP A 99 -25.24 -14.46 -26.42
N GLN A 100 -25.97 -15.19 -25.58
CA GLN A 100 -25.40 -15.82 -24.39
C GLN A 100 -24.38 -16.91 -24.73
N ASN A 101 -24.61 -17.70 -25.78
CA ASN A 101 -23.72 -18.80 -26.16
C ASN A 101 -22.44 -18.27 -26.79
N GLU A 102 -22.56 -17.27 -27.66
CA GLU A 102 -21.40 -16.60 -28.26
C GLU A 102 -20.61 -15.81 -27.21
N TYR A 103 -21.29 -15.20 -26.24
CA TYR A 103 -20.66 -14.50 -25.12
C TYR A 103 -19.82 -15.46 -24.26
N GLU A 104 -20.38 -16.60 -23.84
CA GLU A 104 -19.68 -17.58 -23.01
C GLU A 104 -18.45 -18.14 -23.71
N ALA A 105 -18.57 -18.54 -24.98
CA ALA A 105 -17.44 -19.01 -25.78
C ALA A 105 -16.39 -17.91 -25.99
N GLY A 106 -16.82 -16.69 -26.29
CA GLY A 106 -15.94 -15.56 -26.57
C GLY A 106 -15.17 -15.05 -25.34
N ILE A 107 -15.74 -15.15 -24.13
CA ILE A 107 -15.09 -14.63 -22.92
C ILE A 107 -13.88 -15.47 -22.48
N ALA A 108 -13.94 -16.80 -22.62
CA ALA A 108 -12.81 -17.67 -22.30
C ALA A 108 -11.58 -17.31 -23.15
N GLU A 109 -11.82 -17.07 -24.43
CA GLU A 109 -10.77 -16.67 -25.36
C GLU A 109 -10.34 -15.21 -25.18
N PHE A 110 -11.27 -14.30 -24.91
CA PHE A 110 -10.95 -12.92 -24.56
C PHE A 110 -9.94 -12.84 -23.42
N LYS A 111 -10.10 -13.64 -22.35
CA LYS A 111 -9.16 -13.66 -21.22
C LYS A 111 -7.72 -14.00 -21.68
N LYS A 112 -7.59 -14.96 -22.60
CA LYS A 112 -6.29 -15.35 -23.18
C LYS A 112 -5.73 -14.24 -24.09
N THR A 113 -6.54 -13.78 -25.03
CA THR A 113 -6.12 -12.76 -26.02
C THR A 113 -5.80 -11.42 -25.39
N TYR A 114 -6.53 -11.00 -24.35
CA TYR A 114 -6.32 -9.73 -23.65
C TYR A 114 -4.96 -9.66 -22.96
N LEU A 115 -4.46 -10.80 -22.47
CA LEU A 115 -3.12 -10.89 -21.88
C LEU A 115 -2.01 -10.95 -22.94
N GLU A 116 -2.26 -11.61 -24.07
CA GLU A 116 -1.26 -11.86 -25.12
C GLU A 116 -1.13 -10.70 -26.14
N ASN A 117 -2.20 -9.93 -26.39
CA ASN A 117 -2.28 -8.98 -27.51
C ASN A 117 -2.78 -7.59 -27.09
N ARG A 118 -2.22 -7.04 -26.01
CA ARG A 118 -2.68 -5.79 -25.40
C ARG A 118 -2.60 -4.58 -26.35
N GLU A 119 -1.48 -4.43 -27.08
CA GLU A 119 -1.25 -3.34 -28.05
C GLU A 119 -2.30 -3.32 -29.18
N ILE A 120 -2.67 -4.49 -29.71
CA ILE A 120 -3.66 -4.60 -30.79
C ILE A 120 -5.05 -4.16 -30.30
N ILE A 121 -5.39 -4.48 -29.05
CA ILE A 121 -6.64 -4.06 -28.43
C ILE A 121 -6.61 -2.55 -28.21
N GLU A 122 -5.49 -1.99 -27.76
CA GLU A 122 -5.30 -0.55 -27.53
C GLU A 122 -5.53 0.27 -28.81
N ASP A 123 -4.83 -0.07 -29.89
CA ASP A 123 -5.00 0.57 -31.20
C ASP A 123 -6.45 0.50 -31.68
N SER A 124 -7.12 -0.61 -31.38
CA SER A 124 -8.51 -0.82 -31.78
C SER A 124 -9.49 -0.02 -30.92
N LEU A 125 -9.22 0.15 -29.63
CA LEU A 125 -9.99 1.03 -28.73
C LEU A 125 -9.93 2.48 -29.21
N GLN A 126 -8.72 2.96 -29.54
CA GLN A 126 -8.52 4.32 -30.02
C GLN A 126 -9.19 4.55 -31.37
N ARG A 127 -8.97 3.65 -32.34
CA ARG A 127 -9.59 3.75 -33.69
C ARG A 127 -11.12 3.73 -33.66
N ASN A 128 -11.71 2.95 -32.75
CA ASN A 128 -13.17 2.87 -32.60
C ASN A 128 -13.72 3.89 -31.59
N ASN A 129 -12.86 4.75 -31.03
CA ASN A 129 -13.22 5.77 -30.03
C ASN A 129 -13.90 5.19 -28.78
N PHE A 130 -13.53 3.98 -28.33
CA PHE A 130 -14.02 3.39 -27.09
C PHE A 130 -13.15 3.84 -25.90
N GLY A 131 -13.57 4.92 -25.25
CA GLY A 131 -12.81 5.59 -24.20
C GLY A 131 -13.52 5.57 -22.84
N VAL A 132 -12.71 5.63 -21.79
CA VAL A 132 -13.18 5.85 -20.42
C VAL A 132 -13.05 7.32 -20.09
N PHE A 133 -14.08 7.87 -19.46
CA PHE A 133 -14.14 9.25 -19.02
C PHE A 133 -14.22 9.30 -17.50
N VAL A 134 -13.27 9.94 -16.84
CA VAL A 134 -13.29 10.13 -15.38
C VAL A 134 -13.54 11.60 -15.09
N SER A 135 -14.50 11.90 -14.23
CA SER A 135 -14.81 13.27 -13.83
C SER A 135 -14.84 13.43 -12.32
N PHE A 136 -14.22 14.50 -11.83
CA PHE A 136 -14.28 14.90 -10.43
C PHE A 136 -15.19 16.11 -10.34
N ILE A 137 -16.29 15.99 -9.62
CA ILE A 137 -17.35 17.00 -9.53
C ILE A 137 -17.64 17.18 -8.05
N HIS A 138 -17.57 18.38 -7.51
CA HIS A 138 -17.93 18.61 -6.11
C HIS A 138 -18.89 19.77 -5.97
N ASN A 139 -19.59 19.78 -4.85
CA ASN A 139 -20.42 20.88 -4.39
C ASN A 139 -20.31 20.96 -2.86
N LYS A 140 -21.09 21.84 -2.23
CA LYS A 140 -21.04 22.05 -0.76
C LYS A 140 -21.41 20.81 0.07
N SER A 141 -22.11 19.84 -0.51
CA SER A 141 -22.65 18.67 0.20
C SER A 141 -21.89 17.38 -0.08
N LEU A 142 -21.36 17.20 -1.30
CA LEU A 142 -20.69 15.99 -1.71
C LEU A 142 -19.65 16.26 -2.80
N MET A 143 -18.64 15.39 -2.84
CA MET A 143 -17.76 15.16 -3.98
C MET A 143 -18.21 13.89 -4.70
N ARG A 144 -18.24 13.92 -6.03
CA ARG A 144 -18.62 12.82 -6.90
C ARG A 144 -17.50 12.53 -7.87
N ILE A 145 -17.05 11.28 -7.90
CA ILE A 145 -16.22 10.74 -8.97
C ILE A 145 -17.13 10.00 -9.93
N ARG A 146 -17.20 10.46 -11.17
CA ARG A 146 -18.01 9.88 -12.23
C ARG A 146 -17.10 9.17 -13.23
N ILE A 147 -17.28 7.86 -13.38
CA ILE A 147 -16.53 7.03 -14.34
C ILE A 147 -17.50 6.58 -15.41
N MET A 148 -17.43 7.21 -16.59
CA MET A 148 -18.30 6.92 -17.72
C MET A 148 -17.55 6.10 -18.75
N ASN A 149 -18.25 5.11 -19.27
CA ASN A 149 -17.84 4.34 -20.41
C ASN A 149 -18.83 4.55 -21.56
N ASN A 150 -18.34 4.68 -22.80
CA ASN A 150 -19.19 4.91 -23.98
C ASN A 150 -19.69 3.61 -24.63
N VAL A 151 -19.96 2.62 -23.79
CA VAL A 151 -20.65 1.38 -24.15
C VAL A 151 -21.76 1.12 -23.16
N GLN A 152 -22.85 0.52 -23.64
CA GLN A 152 -23.91 -0.01 -22.79
C GLN A 152 -23.55 -1.42 -22.33
N LEU A 153 -23.79 -1.72 -21.05
CA LEU A 153 -23.72 -3.07 -20.52
C LEU A 153 -24.86 -3.93 -21.06
N THR A 154 -24.57 -5.21 -21.31
CA THR A 154 -25.63 -6.19 -21.62
C THR A 154 -26.51 -6.41 -20.38
N PRO A 155 -27.75 -6.94 -20.54
CA PRO A 155 -28.60 -7.30 -19.40
C PRO A 155 -27.90 -8.27 -18.43
N ALA A 156 -27.15 -9.23 -18.94
CA ALA A 156 -26.39 -10.20 -18.14
C ALA A 156 -25.26 -9.52 -17.33
N GLU A 157 -24.49 -8.62 -17.95
CA GLU A 157 -23.45 -7.86 -17.23
C GLU A 157 -24.07 -6.96 -16.15
N SER A 158 -25.17 -6.29 -16.47
CA SER A 158 -25.89 -5.44 -15.51
C SER A 158 -26.43 -6.23 -14.32
N ALA A 159 -26.98 -7.42 -14.57
CA ALA A 159 -27.46 -8.33 -13.52
C ALA A 159 -26.32 -8.78 -12.61
N ARG A 160 -25.17 -9.20 -13.17
CA ARG A 160 -23.98 -9.60 -12.40
C ARG A 160 -23.46 -8.47 -11.51
N ILE A 161 -23.45 -7.23 -11.99
CA ILE A 161 -23.01 -6.08 -11.18
C ILE A 161 -24.01 -5.82 -10.04
N LYS A 162 -25.32 -5.85 -10.30
CA LYS A 162 -26.35 -5.68 -9.27
C LYS A 162 -26.25 -6.77 -8.19
N GLU A 163 -26.14 -8.03 -8.59
CA GLU A 163 -25.97 -9.16 -7.68
C GLU A 163 -24.76 -8.97 -6.76
N ARG A 164 -23.62 -8.53 -7.30
CA ARG A 164 -22.43 -8.24 -6.50
C ARG A 164 -22.62 -7.08 -5.53
N ILE A 165 -23.29 -6.00 -5.98
CA ILE A 165 -23.63 -4.88 -5.10
C ILE A 165 -24.53 -5.34 -3.96
N ASP A 166 -25.55 -6.17 -4.24
CA ASP A 166 -26.47 -6.67 -3.23
C ASP A 166 -25.80 -7.69 -2.30
N LYS A 167 -24.93 -8.55 -2.83
CA LYS A 167 -24.12 -9.49 -2.02
C LYS A 167 -23.18 -8.74 -1.08
N ALA A 168 -22.53 -7.67 -1.54
CA ALA A 168 -21.65 -6.84 -0.70
C ALA A 168 -22.38 -6.27 0.53
N LYS A 169 -23.67 -5.92 0.41
CA LYS A 169 -24.49 -5.43 1.52
C LYS A 169 -24.75 -6.48 2.60
N THR A 170 -24.71 -7.76 2.26
CA THR A 170 -25.03 -8.85 3.21
C THR A 170 -23.87 -9.21 4.14
N TYR A 171 -22.64 -8.86 3.78
CA TYR A 171 -21.48 -9.13 4.63
C TYR A 171 -21.39 -8.08 5.73
N ASN A 172 -20.91 -8.47 6.92
CA ASN A 172 -20.64 -7.51 7.99
C ASN A 172 -19.24 -6.91 7.83
N ASP A 173 -18.24 -7.77 7.58
CA ASP A 173 -16.86 -7.38 7.36
C ASP A 173 -16.24 -8.10 6.16
N LEU A 174 -15.09 -7.58 5.70
CA LEU A 174 -14.37 -8.14 4.55
C LEU A 174 -13.99 -9.61 4.72
N ALA A 175 -13.88 -10.10 5.94
CA ALA A 175 -13.48 -11.46 6.20
C ALA A 175 -14.58 -12.46 5.92
N ASP A 176 -15.81 -12.13 6.30
CA ASP A 176 -17.01 -12.87 5.94
C ASP A 176 -17.08 -13.01 4.42
N ALA A 177 -16.84 -11.91 3.70
CA ALA A 177 -16.78 -11.92 2.23
C ALA A 177 -15.67 -12.84 1.71
N PHE A 178 -14.48 -12.79 2.30
CA PHE A 178 -13.39 -13.68 1.92
C PHE A 178 -13.62 -15.16 2.25
N VAL A 179 -14.46 -15.50 3.24
CA VAL A 179 -14.84 -16.90 3.55
C VAL A 179 -15.79 -17.41 2.49
N ASP A 180 -16.90 -16.72 2.27
CA ASP A 180 -17.92 -17.14 1.33
C ASP A 180 -17.36 -17.25 -0.11
N MET A 181 -16.54 -16.29 -0.51
CA MET A 181 -16.02 -16.21 -1.88
C MET A 181 -14.82 -17.10 -2.17
N SER A 182 -14.19 -17.73 -1.16
CA SER A 182 -13.13 -18.72 -1.39
C SER A 182 -13.61 -19.99 -2.11
N ASN A 183 -14.94 -20.19 -2.16
CA ASN A 183 -15.60 -21.29 -2.86
C ASN A 183 -15.96 -20.96 -4.32
N GLU A 184 -15.90 -19.69 -4.74
CA GLU A 184 -16.23 -19.26 -6.11
C GLU A 184 -14.96 -19.26 -6.98
N GLN A 185 -14.90 -20.10 -8.02
CA GLN A 185 -13.77 -20.21 -8.97
C GLN A 185 -13.56 -18.98 -9.88
N GLU A 186 -14.13 -17.81 -9.56
CA GLU A 186 -13.99 -16.62 -10.39
C GLU A 186 -13.36 -15.43 -9.65
N GLY A 187 -12.06 -15.23 -9.85
CA GLY A 187 -11.32 -14.02 -9.45
C GLY A 187 -11.76 -12.72 -10.16
N ALA A 188 -12.93 -12.67 -10.80
CA ALA A 188 -13.43 -11.52 -11.55
C ALA A 188 -14.58 -10.76 -10.84
N GLY A 189 -15.00 -11.19 -9.65
CA GLY A 189 -16.11 -10.57 -8.90
C GLY A 189 -15.78 -10.01 -7.54
N LEU A 190 -14.64 -10.41 -6.98
CA LEU A 190 -14.22 -10.03 -5.64
C LEU A 190 -13.81 -8.55 -5.56
N GLY A 191 -13.18 -8.00 -6.61
CA GLY A 191 -12.72 -6.60 -6.62
C GLY A 191 -13.82 -5.58 -6.33
N LEU A 192 -14.99 -5.73 -6.96
CA LEU A 192 -16.14 -4.84 -6.71
C LEU A 192 -16.72 -5.01 -5.31
N ILE A 193 -16.89 -6.24 -4.83
CA ILE A 193 -17.42 -6.50 -3.48
C ILE A 193 -16.48 -5.89 -2.42
N MET A 194 -15.18 -6.15 -2.53
CA MET A 194 -14.15 -5.58 -1.65
C MET A 194 -14.22 -4.06 -1.62
N THR A 195 -14.25 -3.44 -2.80
CA THR A 195 -14.37 -2.00 -2.98
C THR A 195 -15.58 -1.44 -2.22
N LEU A 196 -16.75 -2.03 -2.41
CA LEU A 196 -17.99 -1.55 -1.79
C LEU A 196 -17.93 -1.63 -0.27
N MET A 197 -17.36 -2.71 0.24
CA MET A 197 -17.21 -2.93 1.67
C MET A 197 -16.18 -1.98 2.29
N MET A 198 -15.08 -1.69 1.59
CA MET A 198 -14.11 -0.68 2.01
C MET A 198 -14.74 0.72 2.08
N LEU A 199 -15.52 1.10 1.06
CA LEU A 199 -16.24 2.39 1.08
C LEU A 199 -17.22 2.47 2.25
N ARG A 200 -17.95 1.39 2.54
CA ARG A 200 -18.87 1.33 3.68
C ARG A 200 -18.13 1.42 5.00
N ASN A 201 -17.03 0.67 5.15
CA ASN A 201 -16.19 0.68 6.34
C ASN A 201 -15.61 2.07 6.64
N ASP A 202 -15.24 2.81 5.59
CA ASP A 202 -14.80 4.19 5.72
C ASP A 202 -15.94 5.18 6.03
N GLY A 203 -17.20 4.71 6.14
CA GLY A 203 -18.33 5.53 6.56
C GLY A 203 -19.09 6.22 5.42
N LEU A 204 -18.86 5.80 4.16
CA LEU A 204 -19.55 6.36 3.00
C LEU A 204 -20.94 5.74 2.76
N GLY A 205 -21.20 4.57 3.37
CA GLY A 205 -22.46 3.84 3.31
C GLY A 205 -22.76 3.18 1.95
N ASP A 206 -23.82 2.37 1.90
CA ASP A 206 -24.18 1.57 0.71
C ASP A 206 -24.56 2.41 -0.52
N SER A 207 -24.96 3.67 -0.31
CA SER A 207 -25.37 4.57 -1.39
C SER A 207 -24.21 5.33 -2.03
N ALA A 208 -22.98 5.16 -1.52
CA ALA A 208 -21.78 5.79 -2.06
C ALA A 208 -21.51 5.33 -3.49
N PHE A 209 -21.75 4.07 -3.81
CA PHE A 209 -21.48 3.52 -5.14
C PHE A 209 -22.77 3.26 -5.91
N LYS A 210 -22.87 3.83 -7.10
CA LYS A 210 -24.04 3.69 -7.98
C LYS A 210 -23.58 3.43 -9.41
N PHE A 211 -24.42 2.76 -10.19
CA PHE A 211 -24.19 2.67 -11.63
C PHE A 211 -25.50 2.73 -12.41
N GLU A 212 -25.42 3.27 -13.62
CA GLU A 212 -26.50 3.36 -14.58
C GLU A 212 -25.96 2.96 -15.96
N SER A 213 -26.72 2.17 -16.72
CA SER A 213 -26.36 1.75 -18.08
C SER A 213 -27.56 1.99 -18.99
N SER A 214 -27.45 2.97 -19.89
CA SER A 214 -28.52 3.38 -20.80
C SER A 214 -27.95 4.18 -21.97
N GLU A 215 -28.68 4.32 -23.08
CA GLU A 215 -28.34 5.25 -24.16
C GLU A 215 -26.89 5.11 -24.68
N ASN A 216 -26.41 3.87 -24.91
CA ASN A 216 -25.04 3.57 -25.37
C ASN A 216 -23.92 4.02 -24.41
N LYS A 217 -24.22 4.26 -23.14
CA LYS A 217 -23.22 4.59 -22.12
C LYS A 217 -23.49 3.86 -20.82
N THR A 218 -22.42 3.68 -20.04
CA THR A 218 -22.47 3.19 -18.68
C THR A 218 -21.80 4.23 -17.80
N VAL A 219 -22.41 4.59 -16.68
CA VAL A 219 -21.90 5.58 -15.75
C VAL A 219 -21.86 4.97 -14.37
N PHE A 220 -20.66 4.88 -13.80
CA PHE A 220 -20.45 4.59 -12.39
C PHE A 220 -20.23 5.91 -11.63
N MET A 221 -20.72 5.97 -10.41
CA MET A 221 -20.62 7.13 -9.53
C MET A 221 -20.16 6.69 -8.15
N ILE A 222 -19.14 7.36 -7.64
CA ILE A 222 -18.67 7.25 -6.25
C ILE A 222 -18.98 8.60 -5.60
N ASP A 223 -19.97 8.61 -4.71
CA ASP A 223 -20.43 9.77 -3.95
C ASP A 223 -19.76 9.78 -2.57
N ILE A 224 -19.03 10.85 -2.29
CA ILE A 224 -18.28 11.08 -1.05
C ILE A 224 -18.94 12.28 -0.36
N PRO A 225 -19.66 12.09 0.75
CA PRO A 225 -20.27 13.20 1.47
C PRO A 225 -19.19 14.09 2.09
N SER A 226 -19.51 15.39 2.20
CA SER A 226 -18.65 16.39 2.89
C SER A 226 -18.43 16.11 4.38
N LYS A 227 -19.18 15.17 4.96
CA LYS A 227 -19.00 14.65 6.31
C LYS A 227 -19.11 13.14 6.26
N VAL A 228 -18.12 12.47 6.81
CA VAL A 228 -18.05 11.01 6.85
C VAL A 228 -18.17 10.58 8.31
N SER A 229 -19.10 9.66 8.59
CA SER A 229 -19.25 9.04 9.89
C SER A 229 -18.75 7.61 9.81
N LYS A 230 -17.60 7.30 10.41
CA LYS A 230 -17.18 5.90 10.57
C LYS A 230 -18.24 5.17 11.41
N GLU A 231 -18.83 4.11 10.86
CA GLU A 231 -19.87 3.32 11.55
C GLU A 231 -19.28 2.54 12.74
N ASN A 232 -20.04 2.47 13.83
CA ASN A 232 -19.63 2.01 15.17
C ASN A 232 -19.18 0.53 15.30
N GLN A 233 -19.17 -0.28 14.24
CA GLN A 233 -18.80 -1.70 14.32
C GLN A 233 -17.28 -1.95 14.44
N GLN A 234 -16.42 -1.02 14.03
CA GLN A 234 -14.96 -1.16 14.15
C GLN A 234 -14.45 -1.04 15.60
N LEU A 235 -15.16 -0.33 16.48
CA LEU A 235 -14.69 -0.04 17.84
C LEU A 235 -14.51 -1.33 18.67
N GLU A 236 -15.41 -2.30 18.56
CA GLU A 236 -15.29 -3.58 19.31
C GLU A 236 -14.10 -4.44 18.85
N LYS A 237 -13.80 -4.47 17.54
CA LYS A 237 -12.64 -5.21 17.01
C LYS A 237 -11.32 -4.57 17.41
N ILE A 238 -11.26 -3.24 17.34
CA ILE A 238 -10.10 -2.47 17.81
C ILE A 238 -9.89 -2.72 19.30
N ASP A 239 -10.95 -2.65 20.12
CA ASP A 239 -10.86 -2.90 21.56
C ASP A 239 -10.31 -4.30 21.88
N ASN A 240 -10.73 -5.33 21.14
CA ASN A 240 -10.17 -6.68 21.29
C ASN A 240 -8.67 -6.72 20.96
N ILE A 241 -8.25 -6.17 19.81
CA ILE A 241 -6.83 -6.13 19.42
C ILE A 241 -6.00 -5.33 20.42
N VAL A 242 -6.51 -4.17 20.84
CA VAL A 242 -5.87 -3.33 21.87
C VAL A 242 -5.75 -4.07 23.19
N SER A 243 -6.76 -4.84 23.60
CA SER A 243 -6.66 -5.69 24.80
C SER A 243 -5.60 -6.80 24.65
N GLN A 244 -5.35 -7.29 23.44
CA GLN A 244 -4.26 -8.24 23.19
C GLN A 244 -2.89 -7.57 23.23
N ILE A 245 -2.78 -6.30 22.84
CA ILE A 245 -1.57 -5.49 23.08
C ILE A 245 -1.29 -5.44 24.58
N ASP A 246 -2.31 -5.30 25.44
CA ASP A 246 -2.14 -5.31 26.89
C ASP A 246 -1.54 -6.62 27.43
N ASN A 247 -1.88 -7.75 26.80
CA ASN A 247 -1.33 -9.06 27.12
C ASN A 247 0.07 -9.35 26.55
N LEU A 248 0.62 -8.46 25.72
CA LEU A 248 2.00 -8.61 25.26
C LEU A 248 2.98 -8.55 26.44
N PRO A 249 4.05 -9.36 26.41
CA PRO A 249 5.06 -9.31 27.43
C PRO A 249 5.64 -7.89 27.55
N THR A 250 6.09 -7.54 28.75
CA THR A 250 6.83 -6.29 28.97
C THR A 250 8.20 -6.39 28.33
N PHE A 251 8.71 -5.26 27.81
CA PHE A 251 10.04 -5.20 27.22
C PHE A 251 11.13 -5.70 28.21
N PRO A 252 12.16 -6.45 27.78
CA PRO A 252 13.03 -7.16 28.69
C PRO A 252 13.83 -6.18 29.57
N LYS A 253 13.69 -6.32 30.89
CA LYS A 253 14.38 -5.45 31.86
C LYS A 253 15.90 -5.45 31.65
N ALA A 254 16.48 -6.60 31.34
CA ALA A 254 17.92 -6.72 31.08
C ALA A 254 18.40 -5.77 29.96
N ILE A 255 17.58 -5.56 28.93
CA ILE A 255 17.93 -4.66 27.82
C ILE A 255 17.81 -3.21 28.25
N LYS A 256 16.78 -2.87 29.01
CA LYS A 256 16.63 -1.53 29.61
C LYS A 256 17.84 -1.19 30.51
N ASP A 257 18.25 -2.13 31.36
CA ASP A 257 19.40 -1.97 32.24
C ASP A 257 20.70 -1.75 31.44
N ILE A 258 20.87 -2.42 30.29
CA ILE A 258 22.02 -2.21 29.38
C ILE A 258 21.95 -0.84 28.70
N GLN A 259 20.77 -0.40 28.24
CA GLN A 259 20.58 0.92 27.65
C GLN A 259 20.97 2.03 28.63
N GLU A 260 20.46 1.96 29.87
CA GLU A 260 20.81 2.91 30.94
C GLU A 260 22.30 2.87 31.29
N ALA A 261 22.95 1.70 31.18
CA ALA A 261 24.37 1.57 31.39
C ALA A 261 25.20 2.21 30.27
N ILE A 262 24.74 2.19 29.02
CA ILE A 262 25.42 2.84 27.88
C ILE A 262 25.40 4.37 28.02
N ASP A 263 24.31 4.93 28.55
CA ASP A 263 24.16 6.38 28.75
C ASP A 263 25.05 6.98 29.86
N LYS A 264 25.67 6.13 30.69
CA LYS A 264 26.54 6.59 31.77
C LYS A 264 27.88 7.11 31.19
N PRO A 265 28.37 8.29 31.64
CA PRO A 265 29.59 8.92 31.11
C PRO A 265 30.85 8.05 31.13
N ASN A 266 30.94 7.09 32.07
CA ASN A 266 32.10 6.23 32.28
C ASN A 266 31.86 4.78 31.84
N SER A 267 30.88 4.55 30.95
CA SER A 267 30.57 3.20 30.47
C SER A 267 31.67 2.67 29.55
N SER A 268 32.21 1.48 29.86
CA SER A 268 33.23 0.82 29.03
C SER A 268 32.62 -0.31 28.21
N ILE A 269 33.20 -0.58 27.04
CA ILE A 269 32.79 -1.72 26.19
C ILE A 269 32.82 -3.04 26.98
N GLY A 270 33.85 -3.24 27.81
CA GLY A 270 33.97 -4.44 28.64
C GLY A 270 32.83 -4.58 29.64
N THR A 271 32.45 -3.48 30.32
CA THR A 271 31.32 -3.49 31.27
C THR A 271 30.01 -3.86 30.58
N ILE A 272 29.74 -3.28 29.41
CA ILE A 272 28.54 -3.58 28.63
C ILE A 272 28.56 -5.03 28.11
N ALA A 273 29.70 -5.51 27.63
CA ALA A 273 29.87 -6.89 27.20
C ALA A 273 29.59 -7.88 28.33
N GLU A 274 30.08 -7.62 29.55
CA GLU A 274 29.81 -8.47 30.71
C GLU A 274 28.34 -8.46 31.15
N MET A 275 27.62 -7.35 30.94
CA MET A 275 26.17 -7.32 31.15
C MET A 275 25.44 -8.19 30.12
N ILE A 276 25.83 -8.10 28.85
CA ILE A 276 25.24 -8.86 27.74
C ILE A 276 25.54 -10.37 27.86
N LYS A 277 26.74 -10.76 28.27
CA LYS A 277 27.15 -12.18 28.43
C LYS A 277 26.27 -12.95 29.41
N LYS A 278 25.58 -12.26 30.32
CA LYS A 278 24.61 -12.89 31.25
C LYS A 278 23.35 -13.38 30.55
N ASP A 279 23.03 -12.83 29.38
CA ASP A 279 21.91 -13.25 28.54
C ASP A 279 22.47 -13.96 27.29
N ILE A 280 22.33 -15.29 27.28
CA ILE A 280 22.81 -16.16 26.19
C ILE A 280 22.07 -15.84 24.88
N ALA A 281 20.77 -15.57 24.95
CA ALA A 281 19.95 -15.27 23.78
C ALA A 281 20.33 -13.93 23.17
N LEU A 282 20.50 -12.88 23.99
CA LEU A 282 20.95 -11.57 23.54
C LEU A 282 22.36 -11.64 22.94
N SER A 283 23.28 -12.37 23.58
CA SER A 283 24.63 -12.59 23.07
C SER A 283 24.63 -13.25 21.68
N ALA A 284 23.83 -14.31 21.51
CA ALA A 284 23.67 -15.00 20.23
C ALA A 284 23.03 -14.08 19.17
N ASN A 285 22.04 -13.27 19.55
CA ASN A 285 21.37 -12.36 18.64
C ASN A 285 22.29 -11.22 18.18
N ILE A 286 23.14 -10.67 19.06
CA ILE A 286 24.17 -9.67 18.69
C ILE A 286 25.18 -10.27 17.71
N LEU A 287 25.65 -11.50 17.97
CA LEU A 287 26.54 -12.21 17.05
C LEU A 287 25.89 -12.44 15.69
N LYS A 288 24.64 -12.94 15.65
CA LYS A 288 23.88 -13.12 14.41
C LYS A 288 23.72 -11.79 13.66
N LEU A 289 23.32 -10.73 14.35
CA LEU A 289 23.13 -9.41 13.78
C LEU A 289 24.44 -8.86 13.19
N SER A 290 25.55 -8.97 13.92
CA SER A 290 26.88 -8.52 13.46
C SER A 290 27.35 -9.23 12.18
N ASN A 291 26.84 -10.45 11.93
CA ASN A 291 27.15 -11.25 10.76
C ASN A 291 26.11 -11.12 9.63
N SER A 292 25.03 -10.37 9.83
CA SER A 292 24.00 -10.12 8.80
C SER A 292 24.53 -9.24 7.67
N ALA A 293 23.87 -9.28 6.51
CA ALA A 293 24.21 -8.44 5.35
C ALA A 293 24.32 -6.96 5.73
N ALA A 294 23.43 -6.46 6.60
CA ALA A 294 23.40 -5.07 7.03
C ALA A 294 24.64 -4.64 7.84
N PHE A 295 25.34 -5.56 8.50
CA PHE A 295 26.47 -5.21 9.39
C PHE A 295 27.81 -5.81 8.98
N ARG A 296 27.82 -6.86 8.16
CA ARG A 296 29.06 -7.54 7.74
C ARG A 296 29.97 -6.56 6.97
N ARG A 297 31.19 -6.35 7.49
CA ARG A 297 32.25 -5.49 6.91
C ARG A 297 33.57 -6.26 6.80
N GLY A 298 33.53 -7.47 6.23
CA GLY A 298 34.69 -8.35 6.09
C GLY A 298 34.39 -9.78 6.52
N GLY A 299 35.35 -10.42 7.19
CA GLY A 299 35.26 -11.81 7.66
C GLY A 299 34.21 -12.02 8.76
N ARG A 300 33.94 -13.30 9.07
CA ARG A 300 32.98 -13.73 10.09
C ARG A 300 33.38 -13.22 11.47
N VAL A 301 32.41 -12.69 12.22
CA VAL A 301 32.59 -12.24 13.60
C VAL A 301 32.25 -13.39 14.55
N GLU A 302 33.23 -13.82 15.34
CA GLU A 302 33.12 -15.03 16.19
C GLU A 302 33.09 -14.74 17.70
N SER A 303 33.36 -13.50 18.13
CA SER A 303 33.31 -13.12 19.54
C SER A 303 32.43 -11.90 19.80
N LEU A 304 31.76 -11.90 20.96
CA LEU A 304 30.84 -10.83 21.35
C LEU A 304 31.56 -9.49 21.52
N ASP A 305 32.73 -9.50 22.16
CA ASP A 305 33.53 -8.28 22.35
C ASP A 305 33.92 -7.65 21.00
N ARG A 306 34.25 -8.48 20.00
CA ARG A 306 34.53 -8.01 18.64
C ARG A 306 33.27 -7.48 17.95
N ALA A 307 32.13 -8.13 18.13
CA ALA A 307 30.85 -7.66 17.59
C ALA A 307 30.49 -6.28 18.15
N ILE A 308 30.59 -6.09 19.48
CA ILE A 308 30.31 -4.82 20.14
C ILE A 308 31.29 -3.74 19.68
N GLN A 309 32.59 -4.07 19.53
CA GLN A 309 33.59 -3.11 19.06
C GLN A 309 33.33 -2.68 17.60
N LEU A 310 32.89 -3.59 16.74
CA LEU A 310 32.57 -3.30 15.34
C LEU A 310 31.33 -2.43 15.20
N ILE A 311 30.30 -2.70 16.01
CA ILE A 311 29.06 -1.94 16.04
C ILE A 311 29.32 -0.55 16.65
N GLY A 312 29.94 -0.53 17.84
CA GLY A 312 30.09 0.64 18.71
C GLY A 312 28.97 0.71 19.75
N LEU A 313 29.22 1.32 20.91
CA LEU A 313 28.26 1.35 22.01
C LEU A 313 27.00 2.16 21.69
N LYS A 314 27.15 3.31 21.02
CA LYS A 314 26.02 4.16 20.64
C LYS A 314 25.11 3.46 19.64
N GLU A 315 25.70 2.78 18.68
CA GLU A 315 24.96 2.03 17.67
C GLU A 315 24.37 0.74 18.24
N LEU A 316 25.06 0.10 19.19
CA LEU A 316 24.51 -1.04 19.91
C LEU A 316 23.25 -0.63 20.68
N GLN A 317 23.25 0.56 21.29
CA GLN A 317 22.10 1.09 22.02
C GLN A 317 20.85 1.17 21.15
N THR A 318 20.97 1.61 19.88
CA THR A 318 19.83 1.67 18.97
C THR A 318 19.36 0.27 18.57
N LEU A 319 20.29 -0.67 18.36
CA LEU A 319 19.98 -2.05 17.96
C LEU A 319 19.39 -2.90 19.10
N LEU A 320 19.63 -2.52 20.35
CA LEU A 320 19.04 -3.19 21.52
C LEU A 320 17.50 -3.20 21.49
N TYR A 321 16.86 -2.19 20.89
CA TYR A 321 15.41 -2.18 20.68
C TYR A 321 14.96 -3.33 19.75
N SER A 322 15.64 -3.49 18.62
CA SER A 322 15.39 -4.56 17.64
C SER A 322 15.69 -5.95 18.24
N LEU A 323 16.81 -6.08 18.96
CA LEU A 323 17.21 -7.33 19.59
C LEU A 323 16.25 -7.76 20.71
N GLY A 324 15.78 -6.81 21.52
CA GLY A 324 14.78 -7.08 22.55
C GLY A 324 13.44 -7.48 21.98
N THR A 325 13.01 -6.82 20.91
CA THR A 325 11.79 -7.20 20.21
C THR A 325 11.91 -8.63 19.67
N LYS A 326 13.03 -8.97 19.02
CA LYS A 326 13.29 -10.32 18.53
C LYS A 326 13.22 -11.36 19.65
N GLN A 327 13.84 -11.10 20.79
CA GLN A 327 13.80 -11.99 21.97
C GLN A 327 12.37 -12.24 22.49
N MET A 328 11.46 -11.27 22.33
CA MET A 328 10.08 -11.41 22.81
C MET A 328 9.16 -12.14 21.83
N LEU A 329 9.41 -11.98 20.53
CA LEU A 329 8.47 -12.38 19.48
C LEU A 329 8.89 -13.65 18.74
N GLU A 330 10.20 -13.94 18.61
CA GLU A 330 10.74 -15.02 17.76
C GLU A 330 10.16 -16.40 18.12
N ASP A 331 10.15 -16.76 19.40
CA ASP A 331 9.65 -18.07 19.85
C ASP A 331 8.12 -18.12 19.99
N LYS A 332 7.46 -16.95 20.08
CA LYS A 332 6.01 -16.86 20.31
C LYS A 332 5.20 -16.90 19.02
N PHE A 333 5.76 -16.39 17.93
CA PHE A 333 5.00 -16.11 16.72
C PHE A 333 5.65 -16.77 15.51
N PRO A 334 5.05 -17.85 14.95
CA PRO A 334 5.64 -18.58 13.82
C PRO A 334 5.91 -17.74 12.57
N ALA A 335 5.14 -16.66 12.37
CA ALA A 335 5.33 -15.73 11.26
C ALA A 335 6.56 -14.82 11.42
N PHE A 336 7.15 -14.76 12.62
CA PHE A 336 8.24 -13.85 12.96
C PHE A 336 9.41 -13.99 12.01
N THR A 337 9.89 -15.21 11.76
CA THR A 337 11.13 -15.44 10.99
C THR A 337 11.06 -14.83 9.59
N ALA A 338 9.98 -15.08 8.85
CA ALA A 338 9.83 -14.58 7.49
C ALA A 338 9.74 -13.04 7.42
N ILE A 339 9.00 -12.42 8.35
CA ILE A 339 8.87 -10.96 8.40
C ILE A 339 10.17 -10.31 8.89
N TRP A 340 10.86 -10.94 9.84
CA TRP A 340 12.15 -10.49 10.31
C TRP A 340 13.21 -10.54 9.21
N GLU A 341 13.21 -11.59 8.38
CA GLU A 341 14.10 -11.68 7.22
C GLU A 341 13.85 -10.55 6.22
N LYS A 342 12.58 -10.27 5.88
CA LYS A 342 12.20 -9.10 5.07
C LYS A 342 12.66 -7.79 5.71
N SER A 343 12.51 -7.65 7.03
CA SER A 343 12.97 -6.47 7.77
C SER A 343 14.50 -6.32 7.74
N ASN A 344 15.25 -7.42 7.71
CA ASN A 344 16.71 -7.39 7.53
C ASN A 344 17.12 -6.95 6.11
N GLU A 345 16.39 -7.40 5.08
CA GLU A 345 16.57 -6.92 3.71
C GLU A 345 16.28 -5.40 3.64
N SER A 346 15.15 -4.97 4.22
CA SER A 346 14.77 -3.56 4.31
C SER A 346 15.85 -2.73 5.02
N ALA A 347 16.40 -3.23 6.13
CA ALA A 347 17.52 -2.61 6.84
C ALA A 347 18.81 -2.51 6.03
N PHE A 348 19.12 -3.51 5.21
CA PHE A 348 20.26 -3.46 4.29
C PHE A 348 20.07 -2.35 3.24
N TYR A 349 18.87 -2.25 2.66
CA TYR A 349 18.52 -1.23 1.67
C TYR A 349 18.51 0.17 2.29
N CYS A 350 17.88 0.34 3.45
CA CYS A 350 17.87 1.57 4.23
C CYS A 350 19.29 2.06 4.54
N LYS A 351 20.20 1.16 4.92
CA LYS A 351 21.61 1.52 5.13
C LYS A 351 22.24 2.12 3.87
N ALA A 352 22.03 1.50 2.71
CA ALA A 352 22.57 2.00 1.45
C ALA A 352 21.95 3.35 1.05
N ILE A 353 20.64 3.53 1.27
CA ILE A 353 19.92 4.79 1.01
C ILE A 353 20.44 5.89 1.94
N GLY A 354 20.53 5.63 3.25
CA GLY A 354 21.05 6.59 4.23
C GLY A 354 22.50 7.02 3.95
N GLN A 355 23.34 6.08 3.48
CA GLN A 355 24.69 6.40 2.99
C GLN A 355 24.67 7.34 1.77
N LYS A 356 23.78 7.09 0.81
CA LYS A 356 23.58 7.97 -0.35
C LYS A 356 23.07 9.36 0.06
N MET A 357 22.23 9.44 1.10
CA MET A 357 21.75 10.69 1.68
C MET A 357 22.83 11.45 2.46
N GLY A 358 23.98 10.81 2.75
CA GLY A 358 25.07 11.41 3.52
C GLY A 358 24.81 11.45 5.03
N MET A 359 23.96 10.56 5.54
CA MET A 359 23.68 10.46 6.98
C MET A 359 24.96 10.19 7.78
N ASN A 360 25.04 10.83 8.95
CA ASN A 360 26.09 10.51 9.91
C ASN A 360 25.88 9.11 10.51
N LYS A 361 26.86 8.63 11.28
CA LYS A 361 26.84 7.27 11.84
C LYS A 361 25.64 7.03 12.78
N ALA A 362 25.25 8.03 13.58
CA ALA A 362 24.16 7.91 14.54
C ALA A 362 22.80 7.82 13.84
N ASP A 363 22.55 8.71 12.87
CA ASP A 363 21.30 8.73 12.10
C ASP A 363 21.14 7.46 11.28
N LEU A 364 22.23 6.98 10.67
CA LEU A 364 22.24 5.71 9.94
C LEU A 364 21.89 4.52 10.86
N SER A 365 22.39 4.52 12.09
CA SER A 365 22.08 3.48 13.08
C SER A 365 20.64 3.53 13.59
N ASN A 366 20.06 4.73 13.73
CA ASN A 366 18.63 4.88 14.01
C ASN A 366 17.79 4.39 12.83
N LEU A 367 18.14 4.74 11.60
CA LEU A 367 17.43 4.30 10.40
C LEU A 367 17.44 2.77 10.29
N ILE A 368 18.60 2.13 10.52
CA ILE A 368 18.71 0.66 10.52
C ILE A 368 17.81 0.05 11.62
N ALA A 369 17.86 0.57 12.85
CA ALA A 369 17.01 0.07 13.93
C ALA A 369 15.52 0.23 13.61
N ALA A 370 15.10 1.40 13.11
CA ALA A 370 13.73 1.67 12.68
C ALA A 370 13.26 0.70 11.59
N SER A 371 14.10 0.46 10.57
CA SER A 371 13.81 -0.49 9.49
C SER A 371 13.77 -1.96 9.93
N LEU A 372 14.44 -2.34 11.02
CA LEU A 372 14.27 -3.69 11.60
C LEU A 372 12.95 -3.84 12.35
N LEU A 373 12.37 -2.73 12.79
CA LEU A 373 11.21 -2.69 13.68
C LEU A 373 9.89 -2.36 12.95
N HIS A 374 9.94 -1.73 11.77
CA HIS A 374 8.75 -1.15 11.12
C HIS A 374 7.58 -2.14 10.92
N ASP A 375 7.87 -3.40 10.57
CA ASP A 375 6.89 -4.44 10.26
C ASP A 375 6.49 -5.32 11.47
N ILE A 376 6.85 -4.96 12.71
CA ILE A 376 6.47 -5.77 13.89
C ILE A 376 4.95 -5.93 14.03
N GLY A 377 4.19 -4.92 13.63
CA GLY A 377 2.73 -5.01 13.63
C GLY A 377 2.20 -6.11 12.70
N GLU A 378 2.90 -6.45 11.61
CA GLU A 378 2.46 -7.51 10.68
C GLU A 378 2.57 -8.87 11.37
N ILE A 379 3.63 -9.07 12.17
CA ILE A 379 3.84 -10.28 12.98
C ILE A 379 2.68 -10.46 13.96
N LEU A 380 2.28 -9.37 14.61
CA LEU A 380 1.20 -9.39 15.59
C LEU A 380 -0.16 -9.58 14.95
N LEU A 381 -0.47 -8.88 13.85
CA LEU A 381 -1.72 -9.08 13.12
C LEU A 381 -1.86 -10.51 12.61
N LEU A 382 -0.80 -11.10 12.04
CA LEU A 382 -0.81 -12.50 11.61
C LEU A 382 -1.03 -13.49 12.75
N SER A 383 -0.71 -13.09 13.98
CA SER A 383 -0.84 -13.93 15.16
C SER A 383 -2.20 -13.78 15.83
N PHE A 384 -2.72 -12.56 15.90
CA PHE A 384 -4.03 -12.25 16.46
C PHE A 384 -5.17 -12.66 15.53
N ASP A 385 -4.93 -12.59 14.21
CA ASP A 385 -5.92 -12.95 13.19
C ASP A 385 -5.31 -13.60 11.94
N LYS A 386 -4.77 -14.79 12.14
CA LYS A 386 -4.13 -15.58 11.08
C LYS A 386 -5.04 -15.83 9.88
N GLN A 387 -6.33 -16.10 10.12
CA GLN A 387 -7.26 -16.42 9.04
C GLN A 387 -7.44 -15.23 8.10
N HIS A 388 -7.72 -14.04 8.64
CA HIS A 388 -7.94 -12.85 7.83
C HIS A 388 -6.68 -12.42 7.11
N MET A 389 -5.54 -12.38 7.82
CA MET A 389 -4.27 -11.95 7.25
C MET A 389 -3.78 -12.86 6.12
N SER A 390 -4.00 -14.18 6.22
CA SER A 390 -3.64 -15.10 5.14
C SER A 390 -4.41 -14.81 3.84
N LYS A 391 -5.67 -14.38 3.96
CA LYS A 391 -6.51 -14.02 2.82
C LYS A 391 -6.14 -12.65 2.28
N ILE A 392 -5.99 -11.64 3.14
CA ILE A 392 -5.54 -10.30 2.76
C ILE A 392 -4.26 -10.39 1.92
N LYS A 393 -3.26 -11.14 2.38
CA LYS A 393 -2.01 -11.37 1.63
C LYS A 393 -2.21 -12.04 0.27
N THR A 394 -3.13 -13.00 0.19
CA THR A 394 -3.46 -13.66 -1.08
C THR A 394 -4.06 -12.67 -2.09
N TYR A 395 -4.93 -11.77 -1.64
CA TYR A 395 -5.63 -10.83 -2.50
C TYR A 395 -4.82 -9.57 -2.81
N SER A 396 -4.00 -9.07 -1.88
CA SER A 396 -3.08 -7.95 -2.14
C SER A 396 -2.09 -8.28 -3.24
N ASN A 397 -1.61 -9.53 -3.29
CA ASN A 397 -0.67 -10.00 -4.30
C ASN A 397 -1.25 -10.06 -5.72
N SER A 398 -2.59 -10.02 -5.86
CA SER A 398 -3.25 -9.99 -7.16
C SER A 398 -3.17 -8.62 -7.87
N ARG A 399 -2.63 -7.58 -7.20
CA ARG A 399 -2.38 -6.21 -7.70
C ARG A 399 -3.58 -5.40 -8.21
N GLU A 400 -4.74 -6.01 -8.45
CA GLU A 400 -5.86 -5.33 -9.12
C GLU A 400 -6.78 -4.53 -8.19
N ILE A 401 -6.76 -4.75 -6.86
CA ILE A 401 -7.91 -4.39 -6.00
C ILE A 401 -7.63 -3.25 -5.00
N ALA A 402 -6.72 -3.42 -4.04
CA ALA A 402 -6.46 -2.43 -2.99
C ALA A 402 -5.08 -2.64 -2.33
N SER A 403 -4.55 -1.62 -1.64
CA SER A 403 -3.33 -1.79 -0.84
C SER A 403 -3.59 -2.66 0.38
N THR A 404 -2.57 -3.43 0.82
CA THR A 404 -2.64 -4.28 2.02
C THR A 404 -3.16 -3.52 3.23
N ILE A 405 -2.66 -2.30 3.44
CA ILE A 405 -3.08 -1.38 4.52
C ILE A 405 -4.59 -1.13 4.52
N SER A 406 -5.17 -0.91 3.35
CA SER A 406 -6.60 -0.60 3.24
C SER A 406 -7.47 -1.82 3.51
N MET A 407 -6.97 -3.00 3.11
CA MET A 407 -7.61 -4.27 3.40
C MET A 407 -7.55 -4.60 4.89
N GLU A 408 -6.42 -4.32 5.56
CA GLU A 408 -6.27 -4.50 7.02
C GLU A 408 -7.23 -3.57 7.79
N GLU A 409 -7.22 -2.27 7.49
CA GLU A 409 -8.12 -1.31 8.13
C GLU A 409 -9.59 -1.72 7.94
N SER A 410 -9.94 -2.23 6.76
CA SER A 410 -11.32 -2.59 6.44
C SER A 410 -11.76 -3.97 6.96
N ALA A 411 -10.85 -4.93 7.10
CA ALA A 411 -11.17 -6.28 7.59
C ALA A 411 -11.04 -6.38 9.11
N ILE A 412 -10.01 -5.73 9.65
CA ILE A 412 -9.54 -5.88 11.03
C ILE A 412 -9.83 -4.62 11.85
N GLY A 413 -9.89 -3.44 11.22
CA GLY A 413 -10.12 -2.16 11.91
C GLY A 413 -8.84 -1.43 12.32
N ILE A 414 -7.67 -2.04 12.10
CA ILE A 414 -6.37 -1.44 12.37
C ILE A 414 -5.34 -1.97 11.38
N THR A 415 -4.46 -1.10 10.93
CA THR A 415 -3.32 -1.45 10.07
C THR A 415 -2.18 -2.03 10.88
N HIS A 416 -1.33 -2.86 10.25
CA HIS A 416 -0.12 -3.34 10.92
C HIS A 416 0.80 -2.17 11.29
N SER A 417 0.87 -1.13 10.45
CA SER A 417 1.70 0.05 10.70
C SER A 417 1.28 0.77 12.00
N LYS A 418 -0.04 0.92 12.21
CA LYS A 418 -0.59 1.54 13.42
C LYS A 418 -0.42 0.63 14.64
N LEU A 419 -0.69 -0.67 14.49
CA LEU A 419 -0.48 -1.64 15.57
C LEU A 419 0.98 -1.68 16.03
N GLY A 420 1.93 -1.68 15.10
CA GLY A 420 3.36 -1.65 15.39
C GLY A 420 3.74 -0.40 16.19
N ALA A 421 3.25 0.78 15.77
CA ALA A 421 3.48 2.03 16.49
C ALA A 421 2.93 2.00 17.92
N MET A 422 1.70 1.50 18.14
CA MET A 422 1.10 1.36 19.47
C MET A 422 1.91 0.44 20.39
N VAL A 423 2.46 -0.64 19.84
CA VAL A 423 3.33 -1.55 20.59
C VAL A 423 4.67 -0.89 20.93
N GLY A 424 5.23 -0.14 19.99
CA GLY A 424 6.43 0.67 20.22
C GLY A 424 6.22 1.70 21.33
N GLU A 425 5.08 2.39 21.34
CA GLU A 425 4.70 3.32 22.41
C GLU A 425 4.58 2.61 23.77
N LYS A 426 3.89 1.46 23.82
CA LYS A 426 3.79 0.63 25.05
C LYS A 426 5.16 0.23 25.59
N TRP A 427 6.11 -0.09 24.70
CA TRP A 427 7.47 -0.45 25.08
C TRP A 427 8.41 0.76 25.26
N ASN A 428 7.90 1.99 25.20
CA ASN A 428 8.64 3.25 25.33
C ASN A 428 9.77 3.39 24.30
N PHE A 429 9.52 2.98 23.07
CA PHE A 429 10.46 3.21 21.98
C PHE A 429 10.60 4.70 21.68
N PRO A 430 11.79 5.15 21.23
CA PRO A 430 11.97 6.50 20.70
C PRO A 430 10.88 6.87 19.68
N ILE A 431 10.36 8.10 19.78
CA ILE A 431 9.26 8.60 18.95
C ILE A 431 9.54 8.39 17.45
N LEU A 432 10.78 8.59 17.02
CA LEU A 432 11.19 8.40 15.63
C LEU A 432 10.95 6.96 15.13
N TYR A 433 11.06 5.93 15.98
CA TYR A 433 10.72 4.54 15.60
C TYR A 433 9.21 4.35 15.48
N THR A 434 8.44 4.88 16.43
CA THR A 434 6.97 4.79 16.36
C THR A 434 6.42 5.51 15.13
N LYS A 435 7.03 6.64 14.73
CA LYS A 435 6.65 7.38 13.52
C LYS A 435 7.08 6.65 12.24
N ALA A 436 8.25 6.03 12.24
CA ALA A 436 8.65 5.12 11.17
C ALA A 436 7.66 3.96 10.99
N MET A 437 7.29 3.30 12.10
CA MET A 437 6.29 2.23 12.10
C MET A 437 4.92 2.72 11.61
N GLU A 438 4.44 3.88 12.05
CA GLU A 438 3.10 4.35 11.70
C GLU A 438 2.98 4.73 10.21
N PHE A 439 4.01 5.40 9.67
CA PHE A 439 3.94 6.09 8.39
C PHE A 439 4.73 5.46 7.24
N HIS A 440 5.43 4.33 7.43
CA HIS A 440 6.23 3.73 6.35
C HIS A 440 5.42 3.38 5.09
N HIS A 441 4.11 3.13 5.19
CA HIS A 441 3.24 2.94 4.01
C HIS A 441 2.53 4.21 3.52
N ARG A 442 2.56 5.29 4.30
CA ARG A 442 1.95 6.59 3.99
C ARG A 442 2.95 7.73 4.27
N PRO A 443 4.13 7.70 3.62
CA PRO A 443 5.25 8.56 4.00
C PRO A 443 4.93 10.05 3.93
N LEU A 444 4.11 10.48 2.96
CA LEU A 444 3.72 11.88 2.78
C LEU A 444 2.77 12.43 3.88
N LEU A 445 2.29 11.58 4.79
CA LEU A 445 1.51 12.01 5.95
C LEU A 445 2.37 12.19 7.22
N ALA A 446 3.65 11.80 7.18
CA ALA A 446 4.56 12.01 8.30
C ALA A 446 5.00 13.47 8.37
N ASP A 447 5.18 14.00 9.59
CA ASP A 447 5.79 15.31 9.78
C ASP A 447 7.21 15.35 9.17
N ASP A 448 7.57 16.50 8.58
CA ASP A 448 8.85 16.69 7.88
C ASP A 448 10.08 16.31 8.72
N VAL A 449 10.01 16.48 10.04
CA VAL A 449 11.10 16.13 10.98
C VAL A 449 11.43 14.62 10.97
N TYR A 450 10.50 13.77 10.54
CA TYR A 450 10.69 12.32 10.44
C TYR A 450 10.91 11.84 9.01
N ALA A 451 10.88 12.73 8.01
CA ALA A 451 11.00 12.35 6.60
C ALA A 451 12.31 11.61 6.30
N ASP A 452 13.41 12.01 6.95
CA ASP A 452 14.73 11.37 6.80
C ASP A 452 14.76 9.91 7.29
N ILE A 453 13.78 9.45 8.07
CA ILE A 453 13.66 8.04 8.48
C ILE A 453 12.52 7.34 7.76
N VAL A 454 11.36 7.99 7.63
CA VAL A 454 10.17 7.38 7.03
C VAL A 454 10.37 7.11 5.53
N PHE A 455 10.97 8.05 4.79
CA PHE A 455 11.08 7.95 3.33
C PHE A 455 12.06 6.84 2.90
N PRO A 456 13.25 6.69 3.50
CA PRO A 456 14.13 5.56 3.18
C PRO A 456 13.49 4.19 3.45
N ILE A 457 12.69 4.06 4.53
CA ILE A 457 11.98 2.81 4.85
C ILE A 457 10.90 2.51 3.80
N TYR A 458 10.10 3.52 3.44
CA TYR A 458 9.16 3.37 2.33
C TYR A 458 9.87 2.95 1.04
N LEU A 459 11.00 3.58 0.70
CA LEU A 459 11.76 3.22 -0.50
C LEU A 459 12.33 1.81 -0.42
N SER A 460 12.80 1.34 0.74
CA SER A 460 13.28 -0.04 0.87
C SER A 460 12.16 -1.05 0.70
N ASP A 461 10.97 -0.79 1.21
CA ASP A 461 9.81 -1.66 0.99
C ASP A 461 9.40 -1.66 -0.49
N MET A 462 9.37 -0.49 -1.13
CA MET A 462 9.14 -0.40 -2.58
C MET A 462 10.22 -1.15 -3.37
N MET A 463 11.50 -1.10 -2.96
CA MET A 463 12.56 -1.89 -3.58
C MET A 463 12.27 -3.39 -3.49
N ILE A 464 11.88 -3.89 -2.31
CA ILE A 464 11.52 -5.30 -2.10
C ILE A 464 10.32 -5.68 -2.97
N SER A 465 9.23 -4.90 -2.93
CA SER A 465 8.03 -5.17 -3.71
C SER A 465 8.30 -5.10 -5.22
N ILE A 466 9.11 -4.17 -5.72
CA ILE A 466 9.45 -4.13 -7.14
C ILE A 466 10.32 -5.34 -7.53
N ASN A 467 11.25 -5.74 -6.66
CA ASN A 467 12.09 -6.93 -6.88
C ASN A 467 11.27 -8.23 -6.95
N ALA A 468 10.19 -8.30 -6.18
CA ALA A 468 9.20 -9.39 -6.18
C ALA A 468 8.19 -9.30 -7.34
N LYS A 469 8.22 -8.23 -8.14
CA LYS A 469 7.19 -7.90 -9.14
C LYS A 469 5.81 -7.83 -8.48
N GLU A 470 5.72 -7.11 -7.37
CA GLU A 470 4.51 -6.78 -6.63
C GLU A 470 4.17 -5.28 -6.73
N ALA A 471 5.17 -4.42 -6.91
CA ALA A 471 4.99 -2.98 -7.23
C ALA A 471 5.75 -2.56 -8.51
N LYS A 472 5.50 -1.34 -8.98
CA LYS A 472 6.29 -0.67 -10.03
C LYS A 472 6.99 0.58 -9.49
N SER A 473 8.18 0.90 -10.02
CA SER A 473 8.90 2.14 -9.69
C SER A 473 8.12 3.41 -10.04
N SER A 474 7.15 3.31 -10.95
CA SER A 474 6.27 4.42 -11.33
C SER A 474 5.29 4.83 -10.25
N GLU A 475 5.01 3.95 -9.27
CA GLU A 475 4.13 4.19 -8.13
C GLU A 475 4.80 5.03 -7.02
N ILE A 476 6.13 5.20 -7.07
CA ILE A 476 6.89 5.97 -6.08
C ILE A 476 6.69 7.47 -6.34
N PRO A 477 6.21 8.25 -5.35
CA PRO A 477 6.13 9.71 -5.45
C PRO A 477 7.49 10.36 -5.75
N ALA A 478 7.52 11.29 -6.71
CA ALA A 478 8.75 11.96 -7.14
C ALA A 478 9.44 12.74 -6.01
N GLU A 479 8.65 13.30 -5.09
CA GLU A 479 9.15 14.02 -3.91
C GLU A 479 10.01 13.14 -3.01
N ILE A 480 9.60 11.89 -2.80
CA ILE A 480 10.33 10.91 -1.97
C ILE A 480 11.69 10.59 -2.60
N LEU A 481 11.72 10.33 -3.91
CA LEU A 481 12.96 10.09 -4.65
C LEU A 481 13.92 11.28 -4.50
N LYS A 482 13.41 12.51 -4.65
CA LYS A 482 14.20 13.74 -4.55
C LYS A 482 14.79 13.92 -3.15
N LEU A 483 14.01 13.70 -2.09
CA LEU A 483 14.47 13.82 -0.71
C LEU A 483 15.57 12.79 -0.41
N CYS A 484 15.38 11.55 -0.87
CA CYS A 484 16.40 10.48 -0.79
C CYS A 484 17.56 10.63 -1.80
N LYS A 485 17.71 11.81 -2.42
CA LYS A 485 18.82 12.19 -3.30
C LYS A 485 18.91 11.39 -4.61
N PHE A 486 17.80 10.88 -5.12
CA PHE A 486 17.69 10.35 -6.47
C PHE A 486 17.21 11.45 -7.43
N GLN A 487 17.97 11.68 -8.50
CA GLN A 487 17.67 12.68 -9.53
C GLN A 487 16.66 12.17 -10.56
N SER A 488 16.52 10.85 -10.71
CA SER A 488 15.58 10.24 -11.64
C SER A 488 15.15 8.84 -11.19
N LYS A 489 14.02 8.37 -11.73
CA LYS A 489 13.56 6.99 -11.56
C LYS A 489 14.59 5.97 -12.10
N SER A 490 15.25 6.29 -13.21
CA SER A 490 16.31 5.45 -13.79
C SER A 490 17.51 5.29 -12.84
N GLU A 491 17.92 6.37 -12.17
CA GLU A 491 18.98 6.30 -11.15
C GLU A 491 18.55 5.41 -9.97
N PHE A 492 17.31 5.55 -9.50
CA PHE A 492 16.76 4.69 -8.46
C PHE A 492 16.71 3.21 -8.87
N ASP A 493 16.27 2.90 -10.09
CA ASP A 493 16.21 1.52 -10.59
C ASP A 493 17.60 0.88 -10.71
N SER A 494 18.59 1.65 -11.18
CA SER A 494 19.99 1.22 -11.23
C SER A 494 20.55 0.97 -9.83
N PHE A 495 20.30 1.88 -8.90
CA PHE A 495 20.67 1.73 -7.49
C PHE A 495 20.02 0.48 -6.87
N ARG A 496 18.70 0.30 -7.03
CA ARG A 496 17.96 -0.87 -6.52
C ARG A 496 18.59 -2.17 -6.98
N THR A 497 18.83 -2.29 -8.29
CA THR A 497 19.38 -3.52 -8.89
C THR A 497 20.74 -3.84 -8.31
N LYS A 498 21.63 -2.83 -8.23
CA LYS A 498 22.97 -2.99 -7.64
C LYS A 498 22.91 -3.39 -6.16
N ILE A 499 22.07 -2.75 -5.36
CA ILE A 499 21.98 -3.07 -3.92
C ILE A 499 21.36 -4.45 -3.70
N ARG A 500 20.39 -4.87 -4.53
CA ARG A 500 19.84 -6.24 -4.50
C ARG A 500 20.93 -7.28 -4.75
N GLU A 501 21.77 -7.10 -5.78
CA GLU A 501 22.88 -8.00 -6.07
C GLU A 501 23.87 -8.09 -4.90
N GLN A 502 24.16 -6.96 -4.26
CA GLN A 502 24.98 -6.93 -3.05
C GLN A 502 24.34 -7.71 -1.92
N PHE A 503 23.04 -7.53 -1.67
CA PHE A 503 22.31 -8.27 -0.64
C PHE A 503 22.37 -9.79 -0.87
N LEU A 504 22.11 -10.23 -2.10
CA LEU A 504 22.13 -11.64 -2.49
C LEU A 504 23.53 -12.30 -2.41
N SER A 505 24.59 -11.49 -2.27
CA SER A 505 25.97 -11.99 -2.14
C SER A 505 26.40 -12.30 -0.69
N TYR A 506 25.58 -11.95 0.31
CA TYR A 506 25.84 -12.15 1.74
C TYR A 506 25.25 -13.45 2.28
#